data_AF-A0A6I7WUN1-F1
#
_entry.id   AF-A0A6I7WUN1-F1
#
_cell.length_a   1.000
_cell.length_b   1.000
_cell.length_c   1.000
_cell.angle_alpha   90.00
_cell.angle_beta   90.00
_cell.angle_gamma   90.00
#
_symmetry.space_group_name_H-M   'P 1'
#
loop_
_entity.id
_entity.type
_entity.pdbx_description
1 polymer ?
#
loop_
_entity_poly.entity_id
_entity_poly.type
_entity_poly.pdbx_seq_one_letter_code
_entity_poly.pdbx_strand_id
1 'polypeptide(L)'
;MRIPEELKTSLKEMSALSHRSQSQIAIKAIAEYVNRNEWKMKAIQEAKKQADKGEFISHAATETWLDSWGEENELTIPEVDIFIK
;
A
#
# COMPACT_ATOMS: atom_id res chain seq x y z
N MET A 1 -4.06 -12.38 22.04
CA MET A 1 -2.88 -12.37 21.16
C MET A 1 -1.67 -12.77 21.97
N ARG A 2 -0.83 -13.69 21.48
CA ARG A 2 0.41 -14.04 22.17
C ARG A 2 1.46 -12.97 21.86
N ILE A 3 2.01 -12.35 22.90
CA ILE A 3 3.03 -11.30 22.77
C ILE A 3 4.37 -11.91 23.21
N PRO A 4 5.43 -11.83 22.38
CA PRO A 4 6.78 -12.22 22.77
C PRO A 4 7.25 -11.47 24.02
N GLU A 5 8.06 -12.10 24.88
CA GLU A 5 8.52 -11.48 26.14
C GLU A 5 9.33 -10.20 25.92
N GLU A 6 10.13 -10.15 24.86
CA GLU A 6 10.87 -8.94 24.46
C GLU A 6 9.91 -7.77 24.21
N LEU A 7 8.84 -7.99 23.45
CA LEU A 7 7.86 -6.97 23.12
C LEU A 7 7.06 -6.52 24.36
N LYS A 8 6.75 -7.45 25.28
CA LYS A 8 6.14 -7.09 26.58
C LYS A 8 7.05 -6.19 27.40
N THR A 9 8.36 -6.47 27.41
CA THR A 9 9.35 -5.67 28.12
C THR A 9 9.39 -4.24 27.56
N SER A 10 9.48 -4.08 26.24
CA SER A 10 9.42 -2.77 25.60
C SER A 10 8.11 -2.02 25.88
N LEU A 11 6.97 -2.72 25.86
CA LEU A 11 5.67 -2.12 26.20
C LEU A 11 5.64 -1.62 27.66
N LYS A 12 6.23 -2.38 28.59
CA LYS A 12 6.32 -2.01 30.01
C LYS A 12 7.18 -0.75 30.21
N GLU A 13 8.33 -0.67 29.55
CA GLU A 13 9.21 0.50 29.59
C GLU A 13 8.51 1.75 29.02
N MET A 14 7.91 1.64 27.84
CA MET A 14 7.16 2.76 27.24
C MET A 14 5.96 3.17 28.09
N SER A 15 5.28 2.22 28.73
CA SER A 15 4.17 2.49 29.64
C SER A 15 4.61 3.32 30.84
N ALA A 16 5.76 2.98 31.44
CA ALA A 16 6.33 3.71 32.57
C ALA A 16 6.70 5.15 32.19
N LEU A 17 7.28 5.37 31.00
CA LEU A 17 7.71 6.69 30.53
C LEU A 17 6.55 7.57 30.03
N SER A 18 5.51 6.98 29.43
CA SER A 18 4.42 7.74 28.79
C SER A 18 3.18 7.92 29.67
N HIS A 19 3.14 7.30 30.85
CA HIS A 19 1.96 7.22 31.73
C HIS A 19 0.71 6.64 31.07
N ARG A 20 0.88 5.86 29.99
CA ARG A 20 -0.20 5.14 29.31
C ARG A 20 -0.12 3.66 29.65
N SER A 21 -1.24 2.96 29.69
CA SER A 21 -1.23 1.51 29.86
C SER A 21 -0.59 0.82 28.64
N GLN A 22 0.05 -0.33 28.87
CA GLN A 22 0.59 -1.17 27.79
C GLN A 22 -0.47 -1.50 26.73
N SER A 23 -1.72 -1.72 27.15
CA SER A 23 -2.86 -1.98 26.26
C SER A 23 -3.14 -0.80 25.32
N GLN A 24 -3.17 0.43 25.86
CA GLN A 24 -3.38 1.63 25.03
C GLN A 24 -2.25 1.83 24.00
N ILE A 25 -1.01 1.55 24.38
CA ILE A 25 0.15 1.63 23.48
C ILE A 25 0.02 0.58 22.38
N ALA A 26 -0.29 -0.67 22.73
CA ALA A 26 -0.46 -1.75 21.78
C ALA A 26 -1.62 -1.50 20.80
N ILE A 27 -2.78 -1.06 21.30
CA ILE A 27 -3.95 -0.72 20.46
C ILE A 27 -3.59 0.37 19.45
N LYS A 28 -2.91 1.43 19.90
CA LYS A 28 -2.47 2.52 19.02
C LYS A 28 -1.52 2.00 17.94
N ALA A 29 -0.51 1.21 18.30
CA ALA A 29 0.44 0.66 17.35
C ALA A 29 -0.23 -0.27 16.31
N ILE A 30 -1.16 -1.12 16.75
CA ILE A 30 -1.92 -1.99 15.85
C ILE A 30 -2.79 -1.16 14.91
N ALA A 31 -3.50 -0.15 15.42
CA ALA A 31 -4.34 0.72 14.59
C ALA A 31 -3.51 1.47 13.53
N GLU A 32 -2.36 2.02 13.91
CA GLU A 32 -1.44 2.67 12.97
C GLU A 32 -0.90 1.69 11.93
N TYR A 33 -0.55 0.47 12.33
CA TYR A 33 -0.12 -0.56 11.39
C TYR A 33 -1.24 -0.92 10.40
N VAL A 34 -2.45 -1.19 10.89
CA VAL A 34 -3.59 -1.55 10.03
C VAL A 34 -3.90 -0.42 9.05
N ASN A 35 -4.05 0.82 9.54
CA ASN A 35 -4.36 1.98 8.69
C ASN A 35 -3.29 2.21 7.61
N ARG A 36 -2.01 2.00 7.93
CA ARG A 36 -0.91 2.18 6.97
C ARG A 36 -0.84 1.08 5.90
N ASN A 37 -1.36 -0.12 6.18
CA ASN A 37 -1.20 -1.28 5.31
C ASN A 37 -2.48 -1.67 4.58
N GLU A 38 -3.65 -1.34 5.10
CA GLU A 38 -4.94 -1.76 4.53
C GLU A 38 -5.09 -1.29 3.07
N TRP A 39 -4.76 -0.03 2.78
CA TRP A 39 -4.82 0.51 1.42
C TRP A 39 -3.87 -0.23 0.46
N LYS A 40 -2.66 -0.58 0.93
CA LYS A 40 -1.67 -1.33 0.11
C LYS A 40 -2.18 -2.73 -0.21
N MET A 41 -2.74 -3.41 0.79
CA MET A 41 -3.29 -4.74 0.60
C MET A 41 -4.45 -4.72 -0.40
N LYS A 42 -5.35 -3.75 -0.30
CA LYS A 42 -6.45 -3.56 -1.26
C LYS A 42 -5.93 -3.26 -2.66
N ALA A 43 -4.95 -2.37 -2.80
CA ALA A 43 -4.35 -2.02 -4.09
C ALA A 43 -3.70 -3.22 -4.77
N ILE A 44 -2.97 -4.07 -4.04
CA ILE A 44 -2.36 -5.29 -4.58
C ILE A 44 -3.42 -6.28 -5.07
N GLN A 45 -4.49 -6.48 -4.29
CA GLN A 45 -5.58 -7.38 -4.69
C GLN A 45 -6.29 -6.89 -5.94
N GLU A 46 -6.55 -5.58 -6.06
CA GLU A 46 -7.15 -5.00 -7.25
C GLU A 46 -6.21 -5.10 -8.46
N ALA A 47 -4.92 -4.76 -8.29
CA ALA A 47 -3.93 -4.88 -9.36
C ALA A 47 -3.83 -6.33 -9.86
N LYS A 48 -3.88 -7.32 -8.97
CA LYS A 48 -3.92 -8.74 -9.33
C LYS A 48 -5.18 -9.07 -10.16
N LYS A 49 -6.36 -8.63 -9.71
CA LYS A 49 -7.62 -8.85 -10.43
C LYS A 49 -7.60 -8.22 -11.83
N GLN A 50 -7.00 -7.06 -11.99
CA GLN A 50 -6.84 -6.42 -13.30
C GLN A 50 -5.86 -7.19 -14.19
N ALA A 51 -4.71 -7.60 -13.66
CA ALA A 51 -3.75 -8.43 -14.39
C ALA A 51 -4.34 -9.78 -14.81
N ASP A 52 -5.17 -10.40 -13.97
CA ASP A 52 -5.87 -11.66 -14.27
C ASP A 52 -6.85 -11.53 -15.46
N LYS A 53 -7.24 -10.32 -15.89
CA LYS A 53 -8.01 -10.11 -17.13
C LYS A 53 -7.18 -10.41 -18.37
N GLY A 54 -5.86 -10.28 -18.30
CA GLY A 54 -4.96 -10.47 -19.44
C GLY A 54 -4.89 -9.27 -20.38
N GLU A 55 -5.35 -8.10 -19.94
CA GLU A 55 -5.41 -6.84 -20.69
C GLU A 55 -4.32 -5.89 -20.17
N PHE A 56 -3.40 -5.46 -21.04
CA PHE A 56 -2.30 -4.58 -20.68
C PHE A 56 -2.11 -3.45 -21.70
N ILE A 57 -1.53 -2.36 -21.24
CA ILE A 57 -1.00 -1.29 -22.09
C ILE A 57 0.48 -1.58 -22.32
N SER A 58 0.94 -1.46 -23.56
CA SER A 58 2.33 -1.67 -23.95
C SER A 58 3.25 -0.61 -23.33
N HIS A 59 4.51 -1.00 -23.17
CA HIS A 59 5.53 -0.10 -22.67
C HIS A 59 5.66 1.15 -23.56
N ALA A 60 5.63 0.99 -24.89
CA ALA A 60 5.76 2.09 -25.84
C ALA A 60 4.60 3.09 -25.75
N ALA A 61 3.35 2.61 -25.65
CA ALA A 61 2.19 3.47 -25.46
C ALA A 61 2.25 4.21 -24.11
N THR A 62 2.71 3.52 -23.06
CA THR A 62 2.91 4.10 -21.72
C THR A 62 3.99 5.18 -21.73
N GLU A 63 5.13 4.92 -22.38
CA GLU A 63 6.25 5.87 -22.50
C GLU A 63 5.83 7.13 -23.25
N THR A 64 5.18 6.97 -24.41
CA THR A 64 4.65 8.09 -25.20
C THR A 64 3.70 8.98 -24.39
N TRP A 65 2.85 8.37 -23.55
CA TRP A 65 1.96 9.10 -22.67
C TRP A 65 2.70 9.83 -21.55
N LEU A 66 3.63 9.16 -20.87
CA LEU A 66 4.44 9.77 -19.79
C LEU A 66 5.28 10.94 -20.29
N ASP A 67 5.85 10.84 -21.49
CA ASP A 67 6.65 11.91 -22.09
C ASP A 67 5.84 13.16 -22.41
N SER A 68 4.52 13.04 -22.54
CA SER A 68 3.62 14.17 -22.79
C SER A 68 3.20 14.92 -21.51
N TRP A 69 3.50 14.39 -20.32
CA TRP A 69 3.06 14.97 -19.06
C TRP A 69 3.68 16.35 -18.82
N GLY A 70 2.83 17.34 -18.57
CA GLY A 70 3.27 18.72 -18.31
C GLY A 70 3.55 19.56 -19.57
N GLU A 71 3.34 19.00 -20.76
CA GLU A 71 3.38 19.73 -22.03
C GLU A 71 2.01 20.32 -22.38
N GLU A 72 1.97 21.34 -23.24
CA GLU A 72 0.70 21.94 -23.70
C GLU A 72 -0.22 20.94 -24.42
N ASN A 73 0.34 19.86 -24.95
CA ASN A 73 -0.33 18.80 -25.68
C ASN A 73 -0.32 17.44 -24.94
N GLU A 74 -0.42 17.45 -23.61
CA GLU A 74 -0.50 16.23 -22.79
C GLU A 74 -1.53 15.24 -23.33
N LEU A 75 -1.11 14.00 -23.55
CA LEU A 75 -1.91 12.94 -24.12
C LEU A 75 -2.83 12.33 -23.05
N THR A 76 -3.96 11.79 -23.48
CA THR A 76 -4.83 11.01 -22.59
C THR A 76 -4.20 9.66 -22.27
N ILE A 77 -4.64 9.04 -21.17
CA ILE A 77 -4.23 7.68 -20.83
C ILE A 77 -4.45 6.74 -22.03
N PRO A 78 -3.44 5.94 -22.42
CA PRO A 78 -3.55 5.04 -23.56
C PRO A 78 -4.52 3.88 -23.28
N GLU A 79 -5.12 3.38 -24.36
CA GLU A 79 -6.00 2.21 -24.34
C GLU A 79 -5.19 0.90 -24.28
N VAL A 80 -5.85 -0.18 -23.85
CA VAL A 80 -5.27 -1.53 -23.84
C VAL A 80 -4.94 -1.97 -25.28
N ASP A 81 -3.70 -2.39 -25.52
CA ASP A 81 -3.19 -2.84 -26.81
C ASP A 81 -2.50 -4.23 -26.73
N ILE A 82 -2.37 -4.80 -25.54
CA ILE A 82 -1.83 -6.15 -25.31
C ILE A 82 -2.91 -7.04 -24.67
N PHE A 83 -3.11 -8.22 -25.26
CA PHE A 83 -4.05 -9.26 -24.79
C PHE A 83 -3.33 -10.61 -24.72
N ILE A 84 -3.21 -11.21 -23.53
CA ILE A 84 -2.45 -12.46 -23.27
C ILE A 84 -3.33 -13.69 -23.00
N LYS A 85 -4.60 -13.65 -23.42
CA LYS A 85 -5.55 -14.77 -23.33
C LYS A 85 -6.10 -15.15 -24.70
#